data_AF-A0A937HGY3-F1
#
_entry.id   AF-A0A937HGY3-F1
#
_cell.length_a   1.000
_cell.length_b   1.000
_cell.length_c   1.000
_cell.angle_alpha   90.00
_cell.angle_beta   90.00
_cell.angle_gamma   90.00
#
_symmetry.space_group_name_H-M   'P 1'
#
loop_
_entity.id
_entity.type
_entity.pdbx_description
1 polymer ?
#
loop_
_entity_poly.entity_id
_entity_poly.type
_entity_poly.pdbx_seq_one_letter_code
_entity_poly.pdbx_strand_id
1 'polypeptide(L)'
;MSNDPRMMPAKAHYNGWRDPDSVRWHLRNMSTLPALIMPRGDKMFELKTGSEKDVENFSYDYRGRTLTLGEAMRDDCIDGYMVVQNGEVLFERYYDNFRAHDHHIWFSMTKSLISTTFGIAQAEFGIDETKTPADYIPELADSIFA
;
A
#
# COMPACT_ATOMS: atom_id res chain seq x y z
N MET A 1 -9.33 -9.54 20.19
CA MET A 1 -7.92 -9.22 19.88
C MET A 1 -7.23 -10.52 19.51
N SER A 2 -6.64 -10.60 18.32
CA SER A 2 -5.91 -11.81 17.90
C SER A 2 -4.70 -12.03 18.82
N ASN A 3 -4.54 -13.25 19.34
CA ASN A 3 -3.37 -13.64 20.15
C ASN A 3 -2.10 -13.89 19.33
N ASP A 4 -2.13 -13.60 18.02
CA ASP A 4 -1.02 -13.89 17.11
C ASP A 4 0.14 -12.90 17.33
N PRO A 5 1.30 -13.33 17.86
CA PRO A 5 2.37 -12.39 18.19
C PRO A 5 2.85 -11.61 16.96
N ARG A 6 3.20 -10.33 17.15
CA ARG A 6 3.87 -9.51 16.12
C ARG A 6 5.28 -10.01 15.74
N MET A 7 5.77 -11.00 16.47
CA MET A 7 7.08 -11.61 16.26
C MET A 7 7.14 -12.28 14.89
N MET A 8 8.35 -12.35 14.34
CA MET A 8 8.60 -13.11 13.12
C MET A 8 8.16 -14.57 13.30
N PRO A 9 7.27 -15.10 12.44
CA PRO A 9 6.89 -16.50 12.47
C PRO A 9 8.11 -17.43 12.34
N ALA A 10 8.11 -18.57 13.01
CA ALA A 10 9.26 -19.49 12.98
C ALA A 10 9.62 -20.00 11.57
N LYS A 11 8.63 -20.06 10.66
CA LYS A 11 8.82 -20.45 9.26
C LYS A 11 9.14 -19.26 8.34
N ALA A 12 9.10 -18.02 8.84
CA ALA A 12 9.45 -16.86 8.04
C ALA A 12 10.96 -16.84 7.76
N HIS A 13 11.32 -16.65 6.50
CA HIS A 13 12.70 -16.67 6.06
C HIS A 13 12.84 -15.85 4.78
N TYR A 14 14.00 -15.21 4.60
CA TYR A 14 14.26 -14.22 3.54
C TYR A 14 13.89 -14.72 2.13
N ASN A 15 14.31 -15.94 1.77
CA ASN A 15 14.04 -16.51 0.44
C ASN A 15 12.58 -16.92 0.23
N GLY A 16 11.82 -17.08 1.33
CA GLY A 16 10.42 -17.49 1.33
C GLY A 16 9.47 -16.38 1.78
N TRP A 17 9.79 -15.11 1.51
CA TRP A 17 8.92 -14.00 1.93
C TRP A 17 7.50 -14.04 1.32
N ARG A 18 7.31 -14.83 0.25
CA ARG A 18 6.00 -15.12 -0.36
C ARG A 18 5.41 -16.48 0.03
N ASP A 19 6.04 -17.21 0.95
CA ASP A 19 5.54 -18.49 1.42
C ASP A 19 4.13 -18.31 2.03
N PRO A 20 3.12 -19.07 1.61
CA PRO A 20 1.75 -18.95 2.12
C PRO A 20 1.63 -18.93 3.65
N ASP A 21 2.49 -19.67 4.36
CA ASP A 21 2.45 -19.77 5.83
C ASP A 21 2.89 -18.48 6.54
N SER A 22 3.58 -17.57 5.82
CA SER A 22 4.18 -16.37 6.42
C SER A 22 4.07 -15.11 5.57
N VAL A 23 3.47 -15.18 4.38
CA VAL A 23 3.39 -14.08 3.42
C VAL A 23 2.74 -12.85 4.06
N ARG A 24 1.61 -13.02 4.76
CA ARG A 24 0.90 -11.91 5.40
C ARG A 24 1.75 -11.17 6.43
N TRP A 25 2.61 -11.86 7.18
CA TRP A 25 3.58 -11.21 8.07
C TRP A 25 4.65 -10.44 7.28
N HIS A 26 5.21 -11.04 6.24
CA HIS A 26 6.23 -10.36 5.42
C HIS A 26 5.70 -9.10 4.73
N LEU A 27 4.47 -9.12 4.21
CA LEU A 27 3.87 -7.96 3.54
C LEU A 27 3.75 -6.73 4.46
N ARG A 28 3.60 -6.97 5.77
CA ARG A 28 3.58 -5.95 6.84
C ARG A 28 4.97 -5.59 7.39
N ASN A 29 6.01 -6.34 7.02
CA ASN A 29 7.35 -6.26 7.60
C ASN A 29 8.46 -6.32 6.52
N MET A 30 8.22 -5.71 5.36
CA MET A 30 9.14 -5.77 4.21
C MET A 30 10.52 -5.15 4.47
N SER A 31 10.69 -4.39 5.55
CA SER A 31 12.01 -3.90 5.99
C SER A 31 12.95 -5.01 6.48
N THR A 32 12.47 -6.26 6.54
CA THR A 32 13.31 -7.45 6.69
C THR A 32 14.13 -7.76 5.42
N LEU A 33 13.70 -7.25 4.26
CA LEU A 33 14.52 -7.22 3.05
C LEU A 33 15.34 -5.91 3.00
N PRO A 34 16.44 -5.85 2.22
CA PRO A 34 17.16 -4.61 1.99
C PRO A 34 16.21 -3.48 1.58
N ALA A 35 16.13 -2.45 2.42
CA ALA A 35 15.23 -1.33 2.24
C ALA A 35 15.93 -0.01 2.60
N LEU A 36 15.58 1.04 1.87
CA LEU A 36 15.92 2.41 2.24
C LEU A 36 14.69 3.04 2.88
N ILE A 37 14.89 3.74 3.99
CA ILE A 37 13.83 4.55 4.59
C ILE A 37 13.69 5.83 3.77
N MET A 38 12.49 6.06 3.23
CA MET A 38 12.10 7.35 2.68
C MET A 38 11.55 8.20 3.84
N PRO A 39 12.29 9.22 4.31
CA PRO A 39 11.81 10.05 5.40
C PRO A 39 10.57 10.85 4.96
N ARG A 40 9.64 11.06 5.89
CA ARG A 40 8.57 12.05 5.72
C ARG A 40 9.15 13.45 5.51
N GLY A 41 8.48 14.27 4.70
CA GLY A 41 8.84 15.68 4.55
C GLY A 41 8.61 16.47 5.83
N ASP A 42 9.26 17.64 5.92
CA ASP A 42 9.16 18.54 7.08
C ASP A 42 7.73 19.06 7.28
N LYS A 43 7.04 19.37 6.18
CA LYS A 43 5.63 19.78 6.17
C LYS A 43 4.76 18.57 5.93
N MET A 44 3.88 18.27 6.88
CA MET A 44 2.84 17.26 6.72
C MET A 44 1.49 17.92 6.53
N PHE A 45 0.69 17.36 5.62
CA PHE A 45 -0.73 17.65 5.57
C PHE A 45 -1.44 16.72 6.55
N GLU A 46 -2.07 17.29 7.57
CA GLU A 46 -2.84 16.53 8.54
C GLU A 46 -4.27 16.32 8.04
N LEU A 47 -4.69 15.06 7.92
CA LEU A 47 -6.08 14.71 7.68
C LEU A 47 -6.86 14.88 8.98
N LYS A 48 -7.92 15.70 8.93
CA LYS A 48 -8.79 15.89 10.10
C LYS A 48 -9.62 14.64 10.36
N THR A 49 -10.01 14.39 11.59
CA THR A 49 -11.03 13.38 11.89
C THR A 49 -12.41 14.00 11.71
N GLY A 50 -13.23 13.40 10.86
CA GLY A 50 -14.61 13.81 10.64
C GLY A 50 -15.58 13.10 11.58
N SER A 51 -16.87 13.20 11.27
CA SER A 51 -17.90 12.43 11.98
C SER A 51 -17.84 10.96 11.56
N GLU A 52 -17.56 10.07 12.50
CA GLU A 52 -17.44 8.62 12.25
C GLU A 52 -18.67 8.06 11.53
N LYS A 53 -18.43 7.20 10.54
CA LYS A 53 -19.46 6.50 9.78
C LYS A 53 -19.40 5.01 10.09
N ASP A 54 -20.57 4.40 10.19
CA ASP A 54 -20.70 2.95 10.30
C ASP A 54 -20.49 2.28 8.93
N VAL A 55 -19.24 2.25 8.49
CA VAL A 55 -18.85 1.74 7.16
C VAL A 55 -18.89 0.21 7.11
N GLU A 56 -18.52 -0.46 8.21
CA GLU A 56 -18.44 -1.93 8.24
C GLU A 56 -19.80 -2.62 8.20
N ASN A 57 -20.87 -2.01 8.74
CA ASN A 57 -22.21 -2.59 8.69
C ASN A 57 -22.95 -2.34 7.36
N PHE A 58 -22.33 -1.66 6.39
CA PHE A 58 -22.90 -1.56 5.05
C PHE A 58 -23.11 -2.96 4.47
N SER A 59 -24.37 -3.34 4.26
CA SER A 59 -24.77 -4.66 3.78
C SER A 59 -25.04 -4.66 2.28
N TYR A 60 -24.64 -5.73 1.60
CA TYR A 60 -24.90 -5.94 0.17
C TYR A 60 -25.05 -7.42 -0.15
N ASP A 61 -25.76 -7.72 -1.23
CA ASP A 61 -25.91 -9.09 -1.72
C ASP A 61 -24.81 -9.42 -2.73
N TYR A 62 -24.12 -10.54 -2.51
CA TYR A 62 -23.11 -11.06 -3.41
C TYR A 62 -23.22 -12.58 -3.51
N ARG A 63 -23.41 -13.08 -4.74
CA ARG A 63 -23.53 -14.52 -5.05
C ARG A 63 -24.56 -15.26 -4.17
N GLY A 64 -25.71 -14.63 -3.91
CA GLY A 64 -26.80 -15.21 -3.13
C GLY A 64 -26.57 -15.22 -1.61
N ARG A 65 -25.55 -14.50 -1.12
CA ARG A 65 -25.31 -14.25 0.31
C ARG A 65 -25.40 -12.75 0.58
N THR A 66 -26.09 -12.37 1.64
CA THR A 66 -25.97 -11.01 2.20
C THR A 66 -24.71 -10.97 3.07
N LEU A 67 -23.83 -10.00 2.80
CA LEU A 67 -22.59 -9.76 3.54
C LEU A 67 -22.55 -8.32 4.01
N THR A 68 -21.88 -8.06 5.11
CA THR A 68 -21.44 -6.69 5.46
C THR A 68 -20.06 -6.41 4.87
N LEU A 69 -19.71 -5.14 4.68
CA LEU A 69 -18.38 -4.76 4.24
C LEU A 69 -17.30 -5.29 5.20
N GLY A 70 -17.55 -5.21 6.50
CA GLY A 70 -16.61 -5.72 7.52
C GLY A 70 -16.44 -7.24 7.48
N GLU A 71 -17.43 -8.01 7.02
CA GLU A 71 -17.27 -9.44 6.73
C GLU A 71 -16.39 -9.66 5.51
N ALA A 72 -16.68 -8.97 4.40
CA ALA A 72 -15.92 -9.12 3.17
C ALA A 72 -14.43 -8.74 3.33
N MET A 73 -14.13 -7.64 4.02
CA MET A 73 -12.75 -7.22 4.27
C MET A 73 -11.98 -8.24 5.12
N ARG A 74 -12.64 -8.89 6.09
CA ARG A 74 -12.01 -9.95 6.90
C ARG A 74 -11.80 -11.22 6.08
N ASP A 75 -12.79 -11.62 5.28
CA ASP A 75 -12.71 -12.80 4.43
C ASP A 75 -11.60 -12.67 3.37
N ASP A 76 -11.37 -11.46 2.85
CA ASP A 76 -10.30 -11.14 1.90
C ASP A 76 -8.93 -10.85 2.58
N CYS A 77 -8.79 -11.14 3.87
CA CYS A 77 -7.55 -10.97 4.64
C CYS A 77 -6.99 -9.54 4.61
N ILE A 78 -7.84 -8.51 4.54
CA ILE A 78 -7.40 -7.12 4.58
C ILE A 78 -6.68 -6.84 5.90
N ASP A 79 -5.62 -6.03 5.82
CA ASP A 79 -4.81 -5.66 6.97
C ASP A 79 -5.30 -4.35 7.59
N GLY A 80 -5.64 -3.38 6.75
CA GLY A 80 -6.35 -2.18 7.16
C GLY A 80 -6.81 -1.35 5.97
N TYR A 81 -7.78 -0.48 6.20
CA TYR A 81 -8.33 0.44 5.21
C TYR A 81 -8.95 1.66 5.91
N MET A 82 -9.12 2.73 5.13
CA MET A 82 -9.73 3.97 5.61
C MET A 82 -10.64 4.58 4.54
N VAL A 83 -11.62 5.36 4.99
CA VAL A 83 -12.49 6.17 4.12
C VAL A 83 -12.25 7.64 4.44
N VAL A 84 -11.82 8.39 3.42
CA VAL A 84 -11.60 9.83 3.50
C VAL A 84 -12.60 10.53 2.58
N GLN A 85 -13.28 11.55 3.10
CA GLN A 85 -14.17 12.40 2.33
C GLN A 85 -13.93 13.86 2.72
N ASN A 86 -13.81 14.75 1.73
CA ASN A 86 -13.60 16.19 1.96
C ASN A 86 -12.40 16.53 2.86
N GLY A 87 -11.33 15.72 2.82
CA GLY A 87 -10.14 15.90 3.65
C GLY A 87 -10.30 15.43 5.10
N GLU A 88 -11.41 14.75 5.42
CA GLU A 88 -11.70 14.21 6.74
C GLU A 88 -11.71 12.67 6.71
N VAL A 89 -11.04 12.06 7.68
CA VAL A 89 -11.13 10.62 7.94
C VAL A 89 -12.48 10.34 8.60
N LEU A 90 -13.33 9.60 7.89
CA LEU A 90 -14.66 9.22 8.37
C LEU A 90 -14.70 7.83 8.99
N PHE A 91 -13.71 7.00 8.65
CA PHE A 91 -13.60 5.63 9.12
C PHE A 91 -12.18 5.13 8.90
N GLU A 92 -11.65 4.36 9.83
CA GLU A 92 -10.45 3.56 9.66
C GLU A 92 -10.57 2.25 10.46
N ARG A 93 -10.07 1.16 9.88
CA ARG A 93 -10.02 -0.14 10.55
C ARG A 93 -8.70 -0.81 10.23
N TYR A 94 -8.12 -1.39 11.27
CA TYR A 94 -6.94 -2.23 11.19
C TYR A 94 -7.28 -3.57 11.83
N TYR A 95 -7.03 -4.65 11.11
CA TYR A 95 -7.33 -6.00 11.54
C TYR A 95 -6.10 -6.67 12.16
N ASP A 96 -6.38 -7.69 12.97
CA ASP A 96 -5.39 -8.43 13.73
C ASP A 96 -4.50 -7.50 14.57
N ASN A 97 -3.20 -7.50 14.28
CA ASN A 97 -2.20 -6.71 14.98
C ASN A 97 -1.59 -5.62 14.08
N PHE A 98 -2.23 -5.25 12.97
CA PHE A 98 -1.84 -4.09 12.15
C PHE A 98 -2.32 -2.79 12.82
N ARG A 99 -1.58 -1.69 12.67
CA ARG A 99 -1.87 -0.39 13.31
C ARG A 99 -1.71 0.76 12.32
N ALA A 100 -2.27 1.91 12.66
CA ALA A 100 -2.27 3.13 11.84
C ALA A 100 -0.90 3.63 11.37
N HIS A 101 0.18 3.26 12.06
CA HIS A 101 1.54 3.70 11.72
C HIS A 101 2.45 2.56 11.27
N ASP A 102 1.93 1.34 11.14
CA ASP A 102 2.72 0.25 10.57
C ASP A 102 2.87 0.47 9.06
N HIS A 103 4.02 0.11 8.51
CA HIS A 103 4.23 0.09 7.06
C HIS A 103 3.63 -1.16 6.44
N HIS A 104 3.13 -1.04 5.22
CA HIS A 104 2.66 -2.17 4.42
C HIS A 104 3.21 -2.05 3.00
N ILE A 105 3.55 -3.19 2.38
CA ILE A 105 3.93 -3.21 0.97
C ILE A 105 2.81 -2.65 0.09
N TRP A 106 3.17 -1.84 -0.91
CA TRP A 106 2.18 -1.24 -1.83
C TRP A 106 2.13 -1.89 -3.21
N PHE A 107 3.01 -2.86 -3.48
CA PHE A 107 3.14 -3.53 -4.78
C PHE A 107 3.09 -2.52 -5.94
N SER A 108 2.19 -2.72 -6.91
CA SER A 108 2.10 -1.87 -8.10
C SER A 108 1.50 -0.48 -7.83
N MET A 109 0.93 -0.21 -6.66
CA MET A 109 0.46 1.14 -6.30
C MET A 109 1.62 2.15 -6.30
N THR A 110 2.84 1.69 -6.05
CA THR A 110 4.07 2.51 -6.16
C THR A 110 4.23 3.17 -7.53
N LYS A 111 3.73 2.57 -8.62
CA LYS A 111 3.83 3.14 -9.97
C LYS A 111 3.11 4.48 -10.09
N SER A 112 1.99 4.65 -9.39
CA SER A 112 1.25 5.93 -9.38
C SER A 112 2.06 7.04 -8.72
N LEU A 113 2.79 6.75 -7.64
CA LEU A 113 3.70 7.72 -7.02
C LEU A 113 4.81 8.12 -7.98
N ILE A 114 5.50 7.13 -8.58
CA ILE A 114 6.60 7.40 -9.52
C ILE A 114 6.12 8.18 -10.74
N SER A 115 4.96 7.83 -11.30
CA SER A 115 4.37 8.55 -12.43
C SER A 115 4.01 9.99 -12.07
N THR A 116 3.52 10.23 -10.86
CA THR A 116 3.23 11.59 -10.37
C THR A 116 4.51 12.41 -10.25
N THR A 117 5.56 11.85 -9.63
CA THR A 117 6.86 12.50 -9.54
C THR A 117 7.49 12.74 -10.92
N PHE A 118 7.30 11.81 -11.86
CA PHE A 118 7.76 11.99 -13.24
C PHE A 118 7.04 13.15 -13.92
N GLY A 119 5.72 13.31 -13.76
CA GLY A 119 4.99 14.46 -14.28
C GLY A 119 5.49 15.80 -13.73
N ILE A 120 5.84 15.85 -12.43
CA ILE A 120 6.48 17.03 -11.82
C ILE A 120 7.85 17.28 -12.47
N ALA A 121 8.69 16.24 -12.56
CA ALA A 121 10.02 16.35 -13.16
C ALA A 121 9.97 16.76 -14.64
N GLN A 122 8.97 16.27 -15.38
CA GLN A 122 8.74 16.65 -16.76
C GLN A 122 8.44 18.15 -16.87
N ALA A 123 7.54 18.66 -16.04
CA ALA A 123 7.20 20.09 -16.01
C ALA A 123 8.38 20.97 -15.56
N GLU A 124 9.18 20.52 -14.59
CA GLU A 124 10.30 21.30 -14.04
C GLU A 124 11.57 21.26 -14.90
N PHE A 125 11.87 20.11 -15.52
CA PHE A 125 13.13 19.87 -16.22
C PHE A 125 12.96 19.69 -17.74
N GLY A 126 11.74 19.72 -18.26
CA GLY A 126 11.46 19.66 -19.70
C GLY A 126 11.75 18.30 -20.32
N ILE A 127 11.32 17.22 -19.66
CA ILE A 127 11.45 15.87 -20.22
C ILE A 127 10.56 15.75 -21.46
N ASP A 128 11.16 15.47 -22.61
CA ASP A 128 10.49 15.25 -23.89
C ASP A 128 9.96 13.82 -23.97
N GLU A 129 8.64 13.67 -23.87
CA GLU A 129 7.94 12.37 -23.91
C GLU A 129 7.87 11.76 -25.32
N THR A 130 8.30 12.48 -26.37
CA THR A 130 8.41 11.91 -27.72
C THR A 130 9.68 11.07 -27.91
N LYS A 131 10.61 11.18 -26.96
CA LYS A 131 11.85 10.42 -26.89
C LYS A 131 11.68 9.11 -26.14
N THR A 132 12.56 8.15 -26.41
CA THR A 132 12.56 6.87 -25.70
C THR A 132 13.40 6.96 -24.43
N PRO A 133 13.21 6.04 -23.46
CA PRO A 133 14.08 5.99 -22.28
C PRO A 133 15.59 5.93 -22.62
N ALA A 134 15.97 5.32 -23.76
CA ALA A 134 17.36 5.26 -24.18
C ALA A 134 17.98 6.61 -24.57
N ASP A 135 17.18 7.60 -24.98
CA ASP A 135 17.64 8.97 -25.20
C ASP A 135 18.14 9.64 -23.91
N TYR A 136 17.68 9.17 -22.74
CA TYR A 136 18.04 9.68 -21.42
C TYR A 136 18.99 8.75 -20.64
N ILE A 137 18.94 7.45 -20.92
CA ILE A 137 19.72 6.41 -20.25
C ILE A 137 20.45 5.59 -21.32
N PRO A 138 21.69 5.97 -21.69
CA PRO A 138 22.40 5.37 -22.83
C PRO A 138 22.59 3.84 -22.74
N GLU A 139 22.66 3.30 -21.53
CA GLU A 139 22.77 1.87 -21.28
C GLU A 139 21.56 1.07 -21.76
N LEU A 140 20.43 1.73 -22.06
CA LEU A 140 19.22 1.11 -22.59
C LEU A 140 19.17 1.03 -24.12
N ALA A 141 20.15 1.58 -24.84
CA ALA A 141 20.12 1.71 -26.31
C ALA A 141 19.98 0.37 -27.06
N ASP A 142 20.46 -0.73 -26.48
CA ASP A 142 20.35 -2.08 -27.08
C ASP A 142 19.23 -2.92 -26.46
N SER A 143 18.24 -2.29 -25.82
CA SER A 143 17.13 -2.96 -25.13
C SER A 143 15.77 -2.71 -25.79
N ILE A 144 14.71 -3.32 -25.26
CA ILE A 144 13.32 -3.05 -25.71
C ILE A 144 12.83 -1.64 -25.35
N PHE A 145 13.62 -0.88 -24.59
CA PHE A 145 13.33 0.51 -24.21
C PHE A 145 14.02 1.54 -25.12
N ALA A 146 14.69 1.08 -26.18
CA ALA A 146 15.28 1.93 -27.20
C ALA A 146 14.26 2.53 -28.15
#